data_AF-A0A8T2X7Q8-F1
#
_entry.id   AF-A0A8T2X7Q8-F1
#
_cell.length_a   1.000
_cell.length_b   1.000
_cell.length_c   1.000
_cell.angle_alpha   90.00
_cell.angle_beta   90.00
_cell.angle_gamma   90.00
#
_symmetry.space_group_name_H-M   'P 1'
#
loop_
_entity.id
_entity.type
_entity.pdbx_description
1 polymer ?
#
loop_
_entity_poly.entity_id
_entity_poly.type
_entity_poly.pdbx_seq_one_letter_code
_entity_poly.pdbx_strand_id
1 'polypeptide(L)'
;MLINEFPVQIVGQDTIKINLEPRCDRPVEALYNLSTKNYAPKSTNAILLNNCTSGFSPCNIPSISVRTHFESLNCSNNSSVSCFSKADTANGFFDYKMANISQCKYLLSSISAESFTGSGVSLETQMMELWWWLQGDCRCSKDAVCTKVESPAGSGFRCQCRDGLIGDGYLAGVGCRK
;
A
#
# COMPACT_ATOMS: atom_id res chain seq x y z
N MET A 1 13.13 6.60 -8.48
CA MET A 1 13.13 5.17 -8.10
C MET A 1 11.74 4.59 -8.37
N LEU A 2 11.64 3.36 -8.86
CA LEU A 2 10.38 2.68 -9.12
C LEU A 2 10.28 1.41 -8.28
N ILE A 3 9.09 1.08 -7.82
CA ILE A 3 8.73 -0.28 -7.37
C ILE A 3 7.85 -0.86 -8.47
N ASN A 4 8.35 -1.86 -9.18
CA ASN A 4 7.79 -2.30 -10.47
C ASN A 4 7.66 -1.11 -11.43
N GLU A 5 6.42 -0.74 -11.77
CA GLU A 5 6.10 0.42 -12.62
C GLU A 5 5.69 1.67 -11.82
N PHE A 6 5.61 1.60 -10.49
CA PHE A 6 5.07 2.66 -9.65
C PHE A 6 6.16 3.59 -9.10
N PRO A 7 6.09 4.91 -9.35
CA PRO A 7 7.02 5.86 -8.78
C PRO A 7 6.98 5.89 -7.26
N VAL A 8 8.13 5.70 -6.62
CA VAL A 8 8.28 5.88 -5.17
C VAL A 8 8.23 7.38 -4.86
N GLN A 9 7.30 7.77 -3.99
CA GLN A 9 7.15 9.14 -3.53
C GLN A 9 7.99 9.37 -2.28
N ILE A 10 7.81 8.51 -1.27
CA ILE A 10 8.46 8.64 0.03
C ILE A 10 8.83 7.24 0.54
N VAL A 11 10.04 7.11 1.09
CA VAL A 11 10.45 5.95 1.88
C VAL A 11 10.49 6.41 3.34
N GLY A 12 9.48 5.98 4.09
CA GLY A 12 9.38 6.21 5.52
C GLY A 12 10.07 5.11 6.32
N GLN A 13 9.94 5.22 7.64
CA GLN A 13 10.57 4.30 8.57
C GLN A 13 10.02 2.88 8.48
N ASP A 14 8.71 2.74 8.32
CA ASP A 14 8.00 1.46 8.24
C ASP A 14 7.15 1.34 6.96
N THR A 15 6.86 2.46 6.29
CA THR A 15 6.06 2.54 5.07
C THR A 15 6.87 3.00 3.86
N ILE A 16 6.44 2.59 2.67
CA ILE A 16 6.84 3.18 1.39
C ILE A 16 5.56 3.69 0.73
N LYS A 17 5.53 4.97 0.37
CA LYS A 17 4.43 5.56 -0.40
C LYS A 17 4.79 5.52 -1.89
N ILE A 18 3.95 4.88 -2.70
CA ILE A 18 4.08 4.82 -4.15
C ILE A 18 2.89 5.52 -4.81
N ASN A 19 3.14 6.12 -5.98
CA ASN A 19 2.11 6.72 -6.81
C ASN A 19 1.51 5.67 -7.76
N LEU A 20 0.20 5.46 -7.66
CA LEU A 20 -0.63 4.69 -8.57
C LEU A 20 -1.53 5.64 -9.37
N GLU A 21 -0.93 6.29 -10.36
CA GLU A 21 -1.65 7.13 -11.32
C GLU A 21 -2.83 6.34 -11.94
N PRO A 22 -3.97 7.01 -12.20
CA PRO A 22 -5.15 6.32 -12.70
C PRO A 22 -4.94 5.81 -14.12
N ARG A 23 -5.14 4.51 -14.33
CA ARG A 23 -5.01 3.86 -15.63
C ARG A 23 -6.12 2.86 -15.87
N CYS A 24 -6.79 2.98 -17.01
CA CYS A 24 -7.93 2.14 -17.37
C CYS A 24 -7.55 0.74 -17.86
N ASP A 25 -6.30 0.58 -18.30
CA ASP A 25 -5.76 -0.60 -18.99
C ASP A 25 -4.77 -1.40 -18.14
N ARG A 26 -4.47 -0.94 -16.91
CA ARG A 26 -3.52 -1.62 -16.03
C ARG A 26 -4.12 -2.95 -15.55
N PRO A 27 -3.50 -4.10 -15.85
CA PRO A 27 -4.00 -5.39 -15.42
C PRO A 27 -4.09 -5.48 -13.89
N VAL A 28 -5.10 -6.16 -13.36
CA VAL A 28 -5.26 -6.34 -11.91
C VAL A 28 -4.05 -7.05 -11.28
N GLU A 29 -3.32 -7.82 -12.08
CA GLU A 29 -2.10 -8.53 -11.70
C GLU A 29 -0.96 -7.62 -11.26
N ALA A 30 -0.97 -6.35 -11.70
CA ALA A 30 -0.03 -5.35 -11.22
C ALA A 30 -0.12 -5.15 -9.70
N LEU A 31 -1.30 -5.38 -9.09
CA LEU A 31 -1.49 -5.36 -7.64
C LEU A 31 -0.75 -6.54 -6.98
N TYR A 32 -0.87 -7.76 -7.53
CA TYR A 32 -0.21 -8.95 -6.95
C TYR A 32 1.31 -8.81 -6.95
N ASN A 33 1.87 -8.14 -7.96
CA ASN A 33 3.31 -7.88 -8.06
C ASN A 33 3.84 -6.91 -6.99
N LEU A 34 2.96 -6.22 -6.26
CA LEU A 34 3.35 -5.36 -5.12
C LEU A 34 3.55 -6.14 -3.81
N SER A 35 3.28 -7.45 -3.81
CA SER A 35 3.68 -8.35 -2.74
C SER A 35 4.94 -9.09 -3.11
N THR A 36 6.01 -8.81 -2.36
CA THR A 36 7.30 -9.47 -2.53
C THR A 36 7.77 -10.05 -1.20
N LYS A 37 9.00 -10.54 -1.21
CA LYS A 37 9.67 -11.05 -0.02
C LYS A 37 10.09 -9.97 0.99
N ASN A 38 10.00 -8.69 0.59
CA ASN A 38 10.49 -7.54 1.38
C ASN A 38 9.46 -6.42 1.56
N TYR A 39 8.36 -6.43 0.82
CA TYR A 39 7.30 -5.44 1.00
C TYR A 39 5.96 -5.99 0.51
N ALA A 40 4.86 -5.44 1.05
CA ALA A 40 3.50 -5.74 0.61
C ALA A 40 2.56 -4.57 0.96
N PRO A 41 1.45 -4.38 0.22
CA PRO A 41 0.50 -3.32 0.53
C PRO A 41 -0.13 -3.49 1.90
N LYS A 42 -0.37 -2.38 2.59
CA LYS A 42 -1.12 -2.34 3.84
C LYS A 42 -2.59 -2.67 3.59
N SER A 43 -3.24 -3.34 4.54
CA SER A 43 -4.69 -3.65 4.46
C SER A 43 -5.57 -2.40 4.47
N THR A 44 -5.05 -1.31 5.01
CA THR A 44 -5.77 -0.03 5.15
C THR A 44 -5.84 0.78 3.85
N ASN A 45 -5.17 0.36 2.77
CA ASN A 45 -5.35 0.97 1.45
C ASN A 45 -6.74 0.64 0.89
N ALA A 46 -7.35 1.62 0.23
CA ALA A 46 -8.49 1.38 -0.62
C ALA A 46 -8.03 1.28 -2.09
N ILE A 47 -8.45 0.22 -2.77
CA ILE A 47 -8.07 -0.07 -4.16
C ILE A 47 -9.24 0.25 -5.08
N LEU A 48 -8.95 0.95 -6.17
CA LEU A 48 -9.92 1.26 -7.20
C LEU A 48 -9.73 0.30 -8.38
N LEU A 49 -10.81 -0.34 -8.76
CA LEU A 49 -10.86 -1.40 -9.77
C LEU A 49 -11.88 -1.03 -10.84
N ASN A 50 -11.69 -1.60 -12.03
CA ASN A 50 -12.58 -1.38 -13.16
C ASN A 50 -12.91 -2.69 -13.89
N ASN A 51 -14.08 -2.69 -14.55
CA ASN A 51 -14.59 -3.81 -15.34
C ASN A 51 -14.65 -5.11 -14.53
N CYS A 52 -15.57 -5.11 -13.56
CA CYS A 52 -15.73 -6.22 -12.64
C CYS A 52 -17.11 -6.89 -12.80
N THR A 53 -17.18 -8.21 -12.63
CA THR A 53 -18.37 -9.01 -12.97
C THR A 53 -19.43 -9.13 -11.86
N SER A 54 -19.17 -8.63 -10.66
CA SER A 54 -20.06 -8.76 -9.49
C SER A 54 -20.05 -7.51 -8.63
N GLY A 55 -21.12 -7.29 -7.85
CA GLY A 55 -21.23 -6.15 -6.94
C GLY A 55 -20.25 -6.27 -5.77
N PHE A 56 -19.32 -5.33 -5.69
CA PHE A 56 -18.41 -5.18 -4.54
C PHE A 56 -19.15 -4.51 -3.39
N SER A 57 -18.68 -4.75 -2.16
CA SER A 57 -18.99 -3.81 -1.08
C SER A 57 -18.18 -2.54 -1.35
N PRO A 58 -18.82 -1.41 -1.70
CA PRO A 58 -18.10 -0.20 -2.01
C PRO A 58 -17.39 0.28 -0.73
N CYS A 59 -16.10 0.60 -0.82
CA CYS A 59 -15.48 1.44 0.19
C CYS A 59 -16.22 2.78 0.24
N ASN A 60 -16.34 3.38 1.42
CA ASN A 60 -16.95 4.70 1.55
C ASN A 60 -15.91 5.75 1.15
N ILE A 61 -15.93 6.15 -0.13
CA ILE A 61 -14.96 7.12 -0.65
C ILE A 61 -15.18 8.46 0.08
N PRO A 62 -14.16 9.05 0.74
CA PRO A 62 -14.33 10.15 1.69
C PRO A 62 -14.98 11.41 1.13
N SER A 63 -14.90 11.64 -0.19
CA SER A 63 -15.48 12.82 -0.80
C SER A 63 -16.05 12.57 -2.19
N ILE A 64 -17.08 13.35 -2.52
CA ILE A 64 -17.67 13.42 -3.86
C ILE A 64 -16.60 13.82 -4.89
N SER A 65 -15.66 14.71 -4.54
CA SER A 65 -14.59 15.13 -5.45
C SER A 65 -13.63 13.99 -5.82
N VAL A 66 -13.28 13.10 -4.87
CA VAL A 66 -12.50 11.89 -5.19
C VAL A 66 -13.25 11.04 -6.21
N ARG A 67 -14.55 10.82 -5.94
CA ARG A 67 -15.40 9.98 -6.76
C ARG A 67 -15.54 10.55 -8.17
N THR A 68 -15.85 11.84 -8.30
CA THR A 68 -15.94 12.53 -9.60
C THR A 68 -14.61 12.50 -10.34
N HIS A 69 -13.47 12.65 -9.66
CA HIS A 69 -12.15 12.54 -10.28
C HIS A 69 -11.97 11.19 -10.98
N PHE A 70 -12.28 10.09 -10.29
CA PHE A 70 -12.12 8.76 -10.88
C PHE A 70 -13.23 8.37 -11.86
N GLU A 71 -14.47 8.84 -11.66
CA GLU A 71 -15.57 8.64 -12.62
C GLU A 71 -15.37 9.45 -13.91
N SER A 72 -14.63 10.57 -13.86
CA SER A 72 -14.27 11.35 -15.05
C SER A 72 -13.25 10.65 -15.95
N LEU A 73 -12.58 9.60 -15.44
CA LEU A 73 -11.70 8.76 -16.25
C LEU A 73 -12.59 7.89 -17.15
N ASN A 74 -12.59 8.19 -18.44
CA ASN A 74 -13.36 7.46 -19.46
C ASN A 74 -12.80 6.04 -19.71
N CYS A 75 -12.83 5.18 -18.71
CA CYS A 75 -12.26 3.82 -18.74
C CYS A 75 -13.16 2.78 -19.42
N SER A 76 -14.45 3.08 -19.61
CA SER A 76 -15.32 2.54 -20.67
C SER A 76 -16.69 3.22 -20.59
N ASN A 77 -17.51 3.13 -21.64
CA ASN A 77 -18.84 3.74 -21.69
C ASN A 77 -19.87 3.18 -20.68
N ASN A 78 -19.57 2.08 -19.96
CA ASN A 78 -20.53 1.40 -19.07
C ASN A 78 -19.94 0.81 -17.78
N SER A 79 -18.71 1.19 -17.40
CA SER A 79 -18.05 0.59 -16.23
C SER A 79 -17.99 1.58 -15.06
N SER A 80 -18.77 1.30 -14.01
CA SER A 80 -18.64 2.02 -12.75
C SER A 80 -17.31 1.66 -12.07
N VAL A 81 -16.63 2.68 -11.53
CA VAL A 81 -15.44 2.46 -10.70
C VAL A 81 -15.87 1.69 -9.45
N SER A 82 -15.25 0.53 -9.24
CA SER A 82 -15.45 -0.27 -8.05
C SER A 82 -14.36 0.06 -7.04
N CYS A 83 -14.72 0.24 -5.77
CA CYS A 83 -13.76 0.45 -4.70
C CYS A 83 -13.76 -0.72 -3.73
N PHE A 84 -12.57 -1.15 -3.34
CA PHE A 84 -12.36 -2.21 -2.38
C PHE A 84 -11.48 -1.73 -1.22
N SER A 85 -12.01 -1.78 0.00
CA SER A 85 -11.23 -1.60 1.23
C SER A 85 -11.70 -2.62 2.26
N LYS A 86 -10.79 -3.33 2.91
CA LYS A 86 -11.13 -4.20 4.04
C LYS A 86 -10.67 -3.54 5.33
N ALA A 87 -11.48 -3.63 6.38
CA ALA A 87 -11.00 -3.33 7.73
C ALA A 87 -9.88 -4.29 8.11
N ASP A 88 -8.93 -3.78 8.91
CA ASP A 88 -7.68 -4.39 9.32
C ASP A 88 -7.67 -5.92 9.33
N THR A 89 -6.83 -6.48 8.47
CA THR A 89 -6.44 -7.89 8.57
C THR A 89 -5.62 -8.11 9.83
N ALA A 90 -5.67 -9.31 10.42
CA ALA A 90 -4.94 -9.62 11.65
C ALA A 90 -3.42 -9.35 11.58
N ASN A 91 -2.83 -9.40 10.37
CA ASN A 91 -1.41 -9.11 10.13
C ASN A 91 -1.15 -7.73 9.49
N GLY A 92 -2.18 -6.91 9.28
CA GLY A 92 -2.10 -5.56 8.69
C GLY A 92 -1.74 -5.50 7.20
N PHE A 93 -1.68 -6.64 6.49
CA PHE A 93 -1.35 -6.71 5.07
C PHE A 93 -2.58 -6.95 4.20
N PHE A 94 -2.53 -6.43 2.98
CA PHE A 94 -3.61 -6.58 2.03
C PHE A 94 -3.90 -8.06 1.69
N ASP A 95 -5.17 -8.44 1.76
CA ASP A 95 -5.63 -9.82 1.54
C ASP A 95 -6.05 -10.03 0.08
N TYR A 96 -5.13 -10.57 -0.71
CA TYR A 96 -5.31 -10.87 -2.12
C TYR A 96 -6.22 -12.06 -2.41
N LYS A 97 -6.47 -12.93 -1.42
CA LYS A 97 -7.31 -14.12 -1.58
C LYS A 97 -8.80 -13.79 -1.55
N MET A 98 -9.14 -12.52 -1.43
CA MET A 98 -10.53 -12.09 -1.52
C MET A 98 -11.01 -12.33 -2.95
N ALA A 99 -11.87 -13.35 -3.08
CA ALA A 99 -12.44 -13.84 -4.33
C ALA A 99 -12.96 -12.73 -5.25
N ASN A 100 -13.32 -11.59 -4.65
CA ASN A 100 -13.87 -10.44 -5.35
C ASN A 100 -12.84 -9.70 -6.21
N ILE A 101 -11.56 -9.55 -5.81
CA ILE A 101 -10.57 -8.80 -6.62
C ILE A 101 -10.29 -9.50 -7.96
N SER A 102 -10.24 -10.84 -7.94
CA SER A 102 -10.07 -11.65 -9.15
C SER A 102 -11.21 -11.54 -10.16
N GLN A 103 -12.35 -10.93 -9.77
CA GLN A 103 -13.50 -10.68 -10.63
C GLN A 103 -13.40 -9.35 -11.39
N CYS A 104 -12.34 -8.58 -11.16
CA CYS A 104 -12.04 -7.33 -11.85
C CYS A 104 -10.93 -7.53 -12.89
N LYS A 105 -11.05 -6.88 -14.04
CA LYS A 105 -10.03 -6.95 -15.09
C LYS A 105 -8.87 -5.98 -14.86
N TYR A 106 -9.15 -4.79 -14.33
CA TYR A 106 -8.17 -3.71 -14.28
C TYR A 106 -8.03 -3.06 -12.90
N LEU A 107 -6.79 -2.74 -12.54
CA LEU A 107 -6.42 -1.91 -11.39
C LEU A 107 -6.42 -0.44 -11.83
N LEU A 108 -7.42 0.32 -11.39
CA LEU A 108 -7.55 1.72 -11.76
C LEU A 108 -6.58 2.61 -11.00
N SER A 109 -6.57 2.58 -9.66
CA SER A 109 -5.74 3.44 -8.78
C SER A 109 -5.85 2.98 -7.31
N SER A 110 -5.38 3.78 -6.35
CA SER A 110 -5.44 3.52 -4.91
C SER A 110 -5.61 4.81 -4.10
N ILE A 111 -6.11 4.67 -2.88
CA ILE A 111 -6.23 5.74 -1.88
C ILE A 111 -5.61 5.25 -0.57
N SER A 112 -4.70 6.04 0.01
CA SER A 112 -4.06 5.72 1.30
C SER A 112 -5.04 5.89 2.47
N ALA A 113 -4.81 5.14 3.56
CA ALA A 113 -5.65 5.18 4.76
C ALA A 113 -5.69 6.55 5.45
N GLU A 114 -4.57 7.28 5.42
CA GLU A 114 -4.44 8.63 6.00
C GLU A 114 -5.38 9.63 5.31
N SER A 115 -5.84 9.33 4.09
CA SER A 115 -6.85 10.11 3.37
C SER A 115 -8.26 9.99 3.95
N PHE A 116 -8.54 9.02 4.84
CA PHE A 116 -9.86 8.80 5.43
C PHE A 116 -10.06 9.52 6.79
N THR A 117 -9.01 10.08 7.39
CA THR A 117 -9.05 10.63 8.77
C THR A 117 -8.69 12.13 8.87
N GLY A 118 -8.24 12.76 7.79
CA GLY A 118 -7.86 14.18 7.75
C GLY A 118 -9.02 15.13 7.40
N SER A 119 -9.05 16.31 8.05
CA SER A 119 -10.00 17.41 7.78
C SER A 119 -9.60 18.31 6.61
N GLY A 120 -8.43 18.08 6.00
CA GLY A 120 -7.93 18.79 4.84
C GLY A 120 -7.99 17.91 3.60
N VAL A 121 -8.68 18.37 2.56
CA VAL A 121 -8.76 17.74 1.23
C VAL A 121 -7.42 17.91 0.49
N SER A 122 -6.31 17.42 1.05
CA SER A 122 -5.14 17.02 0.26
C SER A 122 -5.19 15.50 0.14
N LEU A 123 -6.17 15.04 -0.64
CA LEU A 123 -6.32 13.64 -1.03
C LEU A 123 -4.94 13.11 -1.44
N GLU A 124 -4.37 12.17 -0.68
CA GLU A 124 -3.37 11.24 -1.21
C GLU A 124 -4.08 10.21 -2.12
N THR A 125 -4.95 10.70 -3.00
CA THR A 125 -5.45 9.94 -4.13
C THR A 125 -4.30 9.56 -5.01
N GLN A 126 -4.41 8.39 -5.63
CA GLN A 126 -3.34 7.84 -6.43
C GLN A 126 -2.15 7.44 -5.57
N MET A 127 -2.33 7.22 -4.27
CA MET A 127 -1.26 6.69 -3.42
C MET A 127 -1.63 5.31 -2.88
N MET A 128 -0.59 4.49 -2.76
CA MET A 128 -0.63 3.24 -2.02
C MET A 128 0.52 3.20 -1.05
N GLU A 129 0.22 2.73 0.16
CA GLU A 129 1.21 2.47 1.18
C GLU A 129 1.60 1.00 1.20
N LEU A 130 2.90 0.74 1.13
CA LEU A 130 3.49 -0.57 1.33
C LEU A 130 4.15 -0.60 2.69
N TRP A 131 4.02 -1.70 3.43
CA TRP A 131 4.94 -2.02 4.50
C TRP A 131 6.14 -2.75 3.94
N TRP A 132 7.32 -2.51 4.53
CA TRP A 132 8.56 -3.16 4.11
C TRP A 132 9.30 -3.82 5.29
N TRP A 133 10.16 -4.80 5.02
CA TRP A 133 10.94 -5.53 6.01
C TRP A 133 12.17 -6.21 5.37
N LEU A 134 13.13 -6.60 6.21
CA LEU A 134 14.18 -7.55 5.85
C LEU A 134 13.80 -8.95 6.32
N GLN A 135 14.21 -9.98 5.57
CA GLN A 135 13.88 -11.36 5.89
C GLN A 135 14.72 -11.91 7.05
N GLY A 136 14.13 -12.82 7.82
CA GLY A 136 14.81 -13.55 8.89
C GLY A 136 14.71 -12.86 10.26
N ASP A 137 15.65 -13.21 11.14
CA ASP A 137 15.68 -12.72 12.52
C ASP A 137 16.30 -11.34 12.66
N CYS A 138 16.04 -10.69 13.80
CA CYS A 138 16.59 -9.39 14.15
C CYS A 138 18.12 -9.31 13.98
N ARG A 139 18.57 -8.43 13.07
CA ARG A 139 19.98 -8.05 12.91
C ARG A 139 20.13 -6.54 13.00
N CYS A 140 19.74 -6.00 14.15
CA CYS A 140 19.81 -4.57 14.44
C CYS A 140 21.14 -4.19 15.09
N SER A 141 21.53 -2.93 14.90
CA SER A 141 22.66 -2.33 15.60
C SER A 141 22.37 -2.23 17.12
N LYS A 142 23.42 -2.05 17.93
CA LYS A 142 23.35 -2.10 19.40
C LYS A 142 22.28 -1.20 20.01
N ASP A 143 22.12 0.01 19.48
CA ASP A 143 21.20 1.02 20.01
C ASP A 143 19.91 1.17 19.17
N ALA A 144 19.54 0.11 18.45
CA ALA A 144 18.29 0.02 17.71
C ALA A 144 17.28 -0.90 18.43
N VAL A 145 16.00 -0.59 18.24
CA VAL A 145 14.86 -1.44 18.57
C VAL A 145 14.57 -2.32 17.36
N CYS A 146 14.41 -3.61 17.59
CA CYS A 146 13.95 -4.54 16.57
C CYS A 146 12.43 -4.72 16.64
N THR A 147 11.76 -4.54 15.52
CA THR A 147 10.35 -4.88 15.34
C THR A 147 10.25 -6.11 14.45
N LYS A 148 9.72 -7.21 14.99
CA LYS A 148 9.42 -8.41 14.19
C LYS A 148 8.21 -8.16 13.31
N VAL A 149 8.24 -8.68 12.08
CA VAL A 149 7.20 -8.53 11.07
C VAL A 149 6.79 -9.91 10.60
N GLU A 150 5.55 -10.31 10.89
CA GLU A 150 4.96 -11.51 10.31
C GLU A 150 4.30 -11.17 8.97
N SER A 151 5.08 -11.33 7.90
CA SER A 151 4.67 -10.94 6.55
C SER A 151 3.99 -12.07 5.79
N PRO A 152 3.29 -11.78 4.68
CA PRO A 152 2.79 -12.83 3.77
C PRO A 152 3.89 -13.74 3.21
N ALA A 153 5.14 -13.28 3.19
CA ALA A 153 6.31 -14.03 2.73
C ALA A 153 7.06 -14.77 3.86
N GLY A 154 6.52 -14.76 5.08
CA GLY A 154 7.14 -15.33 6.28
C GLY A 154 7.72 -14.27 7.22
N SER A 155 8.51 -14.73 8.19
CA SER A 155 9.06 -13.87 9.23
C SER A 155 10.13 -12.92 8.71
N GLY A 156 10.07 -11.68 9.20
CA GLY A 156 11.03 -10.63 8.92
C GLY A 156 11.19 -9.67 10.09
N PHE A 157 11.99 -8.64 9.88
CA PHE A 157 12.26 -7.64 10.89
C PHE A 157 12.50 -6.25 10.28
N ARG A 158 12.30 -5.23 11.12
CA ARG A 158 12.75 -3.87 10.91
C ARG A 158 13.57 -3.41 12.10
N CYS A 159 14.50 -2.50 11.86
CA CYS A 159 15.29 -1.87 12.90
C CYS A 159 15.02 -0.36 12.92
N GLN A 160 14.92 0.19 14.12
CA GLN A 160 14.74 1.62 14.33
C GLN A 160 15.69 2.10 15.42
N CYS A 161 16.43 3.17 15.16
CA CYS A 161 17.26 3.78 16.19
C CYS A 161 16.41 4.30 17.35
N ARG A 162 16.91 4.12 18.57
CA ARG A 162 16.30 4.70 19.77
C ARG A 162 16.29 6.22 19.68
N ASP A 163 15.36 6.84 20.40
CA ASP A 163 15.19 8.29 20.42
C ASP A 163 16.51 9.04 20.69
N GLY A 164 16.76 10.08 19.90
CA GLY A 164 18.00 10.86 19.97
C GLY A 164 19.18 10.25 19.20
N LEU A 165 18.99 9.16 18.46
CA LEU A 165 19.98 8.58 17.57
C LEU A 165 19.50 8.62 16.12
N ILE A 166 20.44 8.79 15.20
CA ILE A 166 20.21 8.81 13.75
C ILE A 166 20.88 7.60 13.08
N GLY A 167 20.30 7.17 11.96
CA GLY A 167 20.81 6.10 11.13
C GLY A 167 19.74 5.11 10.70
N ASP A 168 20.16 4.05 10.03
CA ASP A 168 19.24 3.03 9.49
C ASP A 168 18.84 1.97 10.53
N GLY A 169 19.57 1.88 11.65
CA GLY A 169 19.32 0.93 12.72
C GLY A 169 19.79 -0.50 12.46
N TYR A 170 20.27 -0.83 11.26
CA TYR A 170 20.65 -2.19 10.88
C TYR A 170 22.12 -2.48 11.19
N LEU A 171 22.42 -3.71 11.60
CA LEU A 171 23.79 -4.14 11.92
C LEU A 171 24.70 -4.14 10.69
N ALA A 172 24.15 -4.49 9.52
CA ALA A 172 24.87 -4.53 8.24
C ALA A 172 24.87 -3.17 7.51
N GLY A 173 24.27 -2.14 8.12
CA GLY A 173 24.15 -0.81 7.56
C GLY A 173 25.04 0.20 8.31
N VAL A 174 24.59 1.45 8.33
CA VAL A 174 25.22 2.52 9.11
C VAL A 174 25.04 2.30 10.61
N GLY A 175 23.96 1.62 11.00
CA GLY A 175 23.58 1.45 12.40
C GLY A 175 23.14 2.77 13.03
N CYS A 176 23.06 2.81 14.36
CA CYS A 176 22.67 3.99 15.11
C CYS A 176 23.86 4.77 15.65
N ARG A 177 23.80 6.10 15.56
CA ARG A 177 24.78 7.02 16.11
C ARG A 177 24.12 8.29 16.64
N LYS A 178 24.82 9.00 17.53
CA LYS A 178 24.43 10.35 17.96
C LYS A 178 24.70 11.38 16.87
#